data_AF-A0A7K2M313-F1
#
_entry.id   AF-A0A7K2M313-F1
#
_cell.length_a   1.000
_cell.length_b   1.000
_cell.length_c   1.000
_cell.angle_alpha   90.00
_cell.angle_beta   90.00
_cell.angle_gamma   90.00
#
_symmetry.space_group_name_H-M   'P 1'
#
loop_
_entity.id
_entity.type
_entity.pdbx_description
1 polymer ?
#
loop_
_entity_poly.entity_id
_entity_poly.type
_entity_poly.pdbx_seq_one_letter_code
_entity_poly.pdbx_strand_id
1 'polypeptide(L)'
;MSIENTQTPNSIHATALLALATGDTSAVIEGQERAGQGQLVNSDRLPTKIETYSDSDGLATLEALGFTFGGPDPDDPLFQPATLPEGWVRQASDHSMWSYIADQYGRRRVAIFYKAAFYDRRASMSLVTVAGYVAACQQAGVDVITDDTWATPAAVAEAARKRAEAAQQTAAEWATASHEDAPRWKAEAEAERDAYLAIAAKHTTGQGQS
;
A
#
# COMPACT_ATOMS: atom_id res chain seq x y z
N MET A 1 -1.01 -1.56 21.97
CA MET A 1 -0.27 -0.27 22.03
C MET A 1 -1.19 0.79 21.44
N SER A 2 -1.31 1.98 22.05
CA SER A 2 -2.13 3.07 21.49
C SER A 2 -1.34 3.85 20.44
N ILE A 3 -2.03 4.40 19.45
CA ILE A 3 -1.47 5.34 18.48
C ILE A 3 -1.50 6.74 19.10
N GLU A 4 -0.40 7.48 19.02
CA GLU A 4 -0.31 8.82 19.58
C GLU A 4 -1.07 9.83 18.73
N ASN A 5 -1.95 10.60 19.37
CA ASN A 5 -2.58 11.75 18.75
C ASN A 5 -1.60 12.94 18.76
N THR A 6 -0.93 13.15 17.63
CA THR A 6 0.07 14.22 17.46
C THR A 6 -0.52 15.62 17.33
N GLN A 7 -1.85 15.76 17.30
CA GLN A 7 -2.54 17.06 17.25
C GLN A 7 -2.85 17.65 18.63
N THR A 8 -2.44 16.98 19.71
CA THR A 8 -2.61 17.55 21.05
C THR A 8 -1.67 18.76 21.25
N PRO A 9 -2.06 19.76 22.06
CA PRO A 9 -1.18 20.90 22.36
C PRO A 9 0.21 20.48 22.85
N ASN A 10 0.28 19.43 23.66
CA ASN A 10 1.55 18.91 24.17
C ASN A 10 2.44 18.34 23.06
N SER A 11 1.89 17.51 22.17
CA SER A 11 2.64 16.96 21.03
C SER A 11 3.10 18.08 20.08
N ILE A 12 2.26 19.08 19.82
CA ILE A 12 2.62 20.24 18.98
C ILE A 12 3.78 21.03 19.60
N HIS A 13 3.73 21.33 20.89
CA HIS A 13 4.81 22.06 21.58
C HIS A 13 6.12 21.27 21.58
N ALA A 14 6.07 19.97 21.85
CA ALA A 14 7.25 19.10 21.79
C ALA A 14 7.87 19.10 20.38
N THR A 15 7.03 19.05 19.35
CA THR A 15 7.47 19.10 17.94
C THR A 15 8.13 20.44 17.62
N ALA A 16 7.51 21.55 17.99
CA ALA A 16 8.04 22.89 17.74
C ALA A 16 9.39 23.09 18.44
N LEU A 17 9.52 22.63 19.69
CA LEU A 17 10.78 22.70 20.44
C LEU A 17 11.89 21.87 19.76
N LEU A 18 11.56 20.66 19.29
CA LEU A 18 12.52 19.80 18.61
C LEU A 18 12.94 20.39 17.24
N ALA A 19 12.00 20.98 16.51
CA ALA A 19 12.29 21.66 15.24
C ALA A 19 13.21 22.88 15.47
N LEU A 20 12.97 23.67 16.51
CA LEU A 20 13.86 24.78 16.88
C LEU A 20 15.25 24.31 17.32
N ALA A 21 15.33 23.20 18.06
CA ALA A 21 16.59 22.65 18.55
C ALA A 21 17.46 22.04 17.44
N THR A 22 16.85 21.44 16.42
CA THR A 22 17.54 20.77 15.32
C THR A 22 17.76 21.66 14.11
N GLY A 23 16.91 22.67 13.91
CA GLY A 23 16.88 23.47 12.69
C GLY A 23 16.34 22.74 11.46
N ASP A 24 15.81 21.52 11.61
CA ASP A 24 15.32 20.68 10.51
C ASP A 24 13.90 20.17 10.79
N THR A 25 12.92 20.96 10.38
CA THR A 25 11.50 20.63 10.51
C THR A 25 11.12 19.36 9.74
N SER A 26 11.76 19.10 8.59
CA SER A 26 11.46 17.95 7.75
C SER A 26 11.83 16.64 8.44
N ALA A 27 13.05 16.57 8.98
CA ALA A 27 13.50 15.39 9.73
C ALA A 27 12.63 15.10 10.96
N VAL A 28 12.17 16.15 11.66
CA VAL A 28 11.25 16.02 12.80
C VAL A 28 9.91 15.43 12.37
N ILE A 29 9.30 15.95 11.30
CA ILE A 29 8.02 15.45 10.78
C ILE A 29 8.15 13.99 10.32
N GLU A 30 9.21 13.66 9.57
CA GLU A 30 9.44 12.30 9.10
C GLU A 30 9.66 11.33 10.28
N GLY A 31 10.33 11.78 11.33
CA GLY A 31 10.48 11.04 12.59
C GLY A 31 9.13 10.75 13.26
N GLN A 32 8.21 11.71 13.28
CA GLN A 32 6.85 11.51 13.78
C GLN A 32 6.06 10.52 12.94
N GLU A 33 6.12 10.64 11.62
CA GLU A 33 5.43 9.73 10.69
C GLU A 33 5.93 8.29 10.87
N ARG A 34 7.25 8.10 10.96
CA ARG A 34 7.86 6.80 11.22
C ARG A 34 7.48 6.23 12.58
N ALA A 35 7.43 7.07 13.63
CA ALA A 35 6.95 6.64 14.95
C ALA A 35 5.47 6.22 14.91
N GLY A 36 4.62 7.00 14.22
CA GLY A 36 3.21 6.69 14.03
C GLY A 36 2.97 5.39 13.26
N GLN A 37 3.75 5.12 12.21
CA GLN A 37 3.76 3.84 11.50
C GLN A 37 4.13 2.69 12.43
N GLY A 38 5.19 2.86 13.23
CA GLY A 38 5.60 1.88 14.22
C GLY A 38 4.50 1.57 15.23
N GLN A 39 3.81 2.59 15.74
CA GLN A 39 2.68 2.41 16.66
C GLN A 39 1.52 1.67 15.99
N LEU A 40 1.15 2.05 14.76
CA LEU A 40 0.07 1.44 14.00
C LEU A 40 0.33 -0.05 13.75
N VAL A 41 1.51 -0.42 13.25
CA VAL A 41 1.88 -1.82 12.94
C VAL A 41 1.89 -2.69 14.20
N ASN A 42 2.20 -2.12 15.36
CA ASN A 42 2.23 -2.81 16.65
C ASN A 42 0.94 -2.62 17.49
N SER A 43 -0.15 -2.15 16.87
CA SER A 43 -1.46 -1.97 17.50
C SER A 43 -2.52 -2.93 16.94
N ASP A 44 -3.65 -2.99 17.61
CA ASP A 44 -4.90 -3.60 17.14
C ASP A 44 -5.83 -2.57 16.47
N ARG A 45 -5.33 -1.39 16.12
CA ARG A 45 -6.11 -0.33 15.49
C ARG A 45 -6.00 -0.37 13.97
N LEU A 46 -7.07 0.04 13.31
CA LEU A 46 -7.10 0.32 11.87
C LEU A 46 -7.79 1.66 11.61
N PRO A 47 -7.49 2.33 10.48
CA PRO A 47 -8.18 3.57 10.11
C PRO A 47 -9.70 3.37 9.99
N THR A 48 -10.47 4.37 10.42
CA THR A 48 -11.92 4.41 10.21
C THR A 48 -12.28 4.73 8.76
N LYS A 49 -11.42 5.48 8.06
CA LYS A 49 -11.62 5.82 6.65
C LYS A 49 -11.18 4.66 5.74
N ILE A 50 -12.14 4.10 5.02
CA ILE A 50 -11.92 3.03 4.04
C ILE A 50 -12.11 3.61 2.64
N GLU A 51 -11.05 3.68 1.85
CA GLU A 51 -11.10 4.13 0.47
C GLU A 51 -11.44 2.94 -0.43
N THR A 52 -12.39 3.14 -1.34
CA THR A 52 -12.81 2.12 -2.31
C THR A 52 -12.52 2.61 -3.71
N TYR A 53 -12.03 1.70 -4.56
CA TYR A 53 -11.79 1.98 -5.99
C TYR A 53 -13.03 1.71 -6.85
N SER A 54 -14.14 1.32 -6.23
CA SER A 54 -15.44 1.02 -6.82
C SER A 54 -16.56 1.48 -5.89
N ASP A 55 -17.79 1.55 -6.39
CA ASP A 55 -19.02 1.84 -5.62
C ASP A 55 -19.37 0.75 -4.58
N SER A 56 -18.46 -0.19 -4.31
CA SER A 56 -18.58 -1.24 -3.33
C SER A 56 -18.42 -0.70 -1.91
N ASP A 57 -19.18 -1.25 -0.97
CA ASP A 57 -18.96 -1.02 0.45
C ASP A 57 -17.63 -1.68 0.91
N GLY A 58 -16.63 -0.85 1.17
CA GLY A 58 -15.30 -1.29 1.57
C GLY A 58 -15.26 -1.96 2.95
N LEU A 59 -16.14 -1.54 3.87
CA LEU A 59 -16.25 -2.15 5.19
C LEU A 59 -16.81 -3.57 5.05
N ALA A 60 -17.94 -3.71 4.36
CA ALA A 60 -18.55 -5.02 4.11
C ALA A 60 -17.60 -5.98 3.38
N THR A 61 -16.77 -5.45 2.46
CA THR A 61 -15.76 -6.27 1.76
C THR A 61 -14.66 -6.75 2.70
N LEU A 62 -14.19 -5.92 3.64
CA LEU A 62 -13.21 -6.34 4.64
C LEU A 62 -13.81 -7.33 5.64
N GLU A 63 -15.05 -7.12 6.09
CA GLU A 63 -15.75 -8.05 6.98
C GLU A 63 -15.96 -9.43 6.31
N ALA A 64 -16.28 -9.46 5.02
CA ALA A 64 -16.37 -10.69 4.25
C ALA A 64 -15.04 -11.46 4.14
N LEU A 65 -13.90 -10.77 4.32
CA LEU A 65 -12.56 -11.38 4.41
C LEU A 65 -12.22 -11.86 5.82
N GLY A 66 -13.09 -11.62 6.81
CA GLY A 66 -12.91 -12.04 8.20
C GLY A 66 -12.37 -10.96 9.14
N PHE A 67 -12.31 -9.70 8.70
CA PHE A 67 -12.03 -8.60 9.62
C PHE A 67 -13.23 -8.37 10.55
N THR A 68 -12.96 -7.92 11.77
CA THR A 68 -14.00 -7.40 12.67
C THR A 68 -13.63 -6.00 13.12
N PHE A 69 -14.59 -5.08 13.19
CA PHE A 69 -14.37 -3.70 13.61
C PHE A 69 -15.23 -3.35 14.83
N GLY A 70 -14.65 -2.61 15.77
CA GLY A 70 -15.42 -1.93 16.82
C GLY A 70 -15.76 -0.49 16.43
N GLY A 71 -16.31 0.28 17.38
CA GLY A 71 -16.57 1.70 17.17
C GLY A 71 -15.29 2.55 17.16
N PRO A 72 -15.31 3.74 16.53
CA PRO A 72 -14.17 4.68 16.57
C PRO A 72 -13.70 4.96 18.00
N ASP A 73 -12.38 5.10 18.18
CA ASP A 73 -11.80 5.47 19.47
C ASP A 73 -12.30 6.87 19.88
N PRO A 74 -12.83 7.07 21.10
CA PRO A 74 -13.41 8.36 21.51
C PRO A 74 -12.43 9.53 21.47
N ASP A 75 -11.16 9.28 21.79
CA ASP A 75 -10.10 10.30 21.85
C ASP A 75 -9.35 10.48 20.51
N ASP A 76 -9.53 9.55 19.57
CA ASP A 76 -8.94 9.60 18.24
C ASP A 76 -9.84 8.89 17.20
N PRO A 77 -10.87 9.56 16.66
CA PRO A 77 -11.82 8.94 15.73
C PRO A 77 -11.23 8.61 14.35
N LEU A 78 -9.93 8.88 14.11
CA LEU A 78 -9.24 8.37 12.92
C LEU A 78 -9.05 6.84 12.98
N PHE A 79 -9.11 6.26 14.17
CA PHE A 79 -8.85 4.85 14.40
C PHE A 79 -10.02 4.16 15.09
N GLN A 80 -10.11 2.85 14.88
CA GLN A 80 -11.03 1.95 15.55
C GLN A 80 -10.32 0.62 15.85
N PRO A 81 -10.69 -0.09 16.93
CA PRO A 81 -10.20 -1.44 17.19
C PRO A 81 -10.64 -2.39 16.08
N ALA A 82 -9.73 -3.27 15.66
CA ALA A 82 -10.00 -4.26 14.65
C ALA A 82 -9.20 -5.56 14.87
N THR A 83 -9.85 -6.68 14.58
CA THR A 83 -9.21 -8.00 14.54
C THR A 83 -8.92 -8.36 13.10
N LEU A 84 -7.72 -8.89 12.84
CA LEU A 84 -7.34 -9.40 11.54
C LEU A 84 -7.82 -10.85 11.37
N PRO A 85 -8.07 -11.30 10.13
CA PRO A 85 -8.29 -12.71 9.86
C PRO A 85 -7.11 -13.57 10.35
N GLU A 86 -7.36 -14.84 10.64
CA GLU A 86 -6.33 -15.77 11.13
C GLU A 86 -5.13 -15.85 10.14
N GLY A 87 -3.92 -15.78 10.68
CA GLY A 87 -2.68 -15.81 9.91
C GLY A 87 -2.31 -14.51 9.19
N TRP A 88 -3.16 -13.48 9.22
CA TRP A 88 -2.85 -12.18 8.62
C TRP A 88 -1.98 -11.35 9.55
N VAL A 89 -1.03 -10.61 8.97
CA VAL A 89 -0.01 -9.87 9.71
C VAL A 89 0.10 -8.43 9.23
N ARG A 90 0.35 -7.50 10.16
CA ARG A 90 0.70 -6.10 9.86
C ARG A 90 2.17 -6.03 9.46
N GLN A 91 2.49 -5.18 8.50
CA GLN A 91 3.85 -4.99 7.99
C GLN A 91 4.12 -3.49 7.82
N ALA A 92 5.26 -3.04 8.33
CA ALA A 92 5.78 -1.71 7.98
C ALA A 92 6.20 -1.68 6.51
N SER A 93 6.16 -0.50 5.90
CA SER A 93 6.80 -0.26 4.60
C SER A 93 8.08 0.57 4.78
N ASP A 94 8.88 0.66 3.72
CA ASP A 94 10.06 1.53 3.71
C ASP A 94 9.71 3.03 3.70
N HIS A 95 8.43 3.36 3.43
CA HIS A 95 7.93 4.73 3.45
C HIS A 95 7.28 5.04 4.81
N SER A 96 7.66 6.16 5.43
CA SER A 96 7.20 6.58 6.77
C SER A 96 5.68 6.54 6.95
N MET A 97 4.92 6.95 5.93
CA MET A 97 3.45 7.02 5.98
C MET A 97 2.69 5.76 5.55
N TRP A 98 3.35 4.71 5.03
CA TRP A 98 2.65 3.55 4.47
C TRP A 98 2.88 2.31 5.31
N SER A 99 1.85 1.50 5.49
CA SER A 99 1.91 0.15 6.07
C SER A 99 1.05 -0.79 5.24
N TYR A 100 1.22 -2.09 5.46
CA TYR A 100 0.44 -3.12 4.77
C TYR A 100 -0.13 -4.14 5.76
N ILE A 101 -1.19 -4.80 5.35
CA ILE A 101 -1.62 -6.07 5.95
C ILE A 101 -1.42 -7.15 4.91
N ALA A 102 -0.62 -8.15 5.26
CA ALA A 102 -0.38 -9.33 4.44
C ALA A 102 -1.25 -10.48 4.93
N ASP A 103 -1.75 -11.30 4.01
CA ASP A 103 -2.48 -12.51 4.35
C ASP A 103 -1.55 -13.65 4.81
N GLN A 104 -2.13 -14.81 5.12
CA GLN A 104 -1.40 -15.98 5.61
C GLN A 104 -0.35 -16.52 4.63
N TYR A 105 -0.37 -16.10 3.37
CA TYR A 105 0.62 -16.46 2.35
C TYR A 105 1.66 -15.36 2.14
N GLY A 106 1.63 -14.29 2.95
CA GLY A 106 2.54 -13.15 2.83
C GLY A 106 2.16 -12.15 1.73
N ARG A 107 0.96 -12.24 1.16
CA ARG A 107 0.53 -11.37 0.06
C ARG A 107 -0.10 -10.11 0.62
N ARG A 108 0.32 -8.93 0.18
CA ARG A 108 -0.24 -7.65 0.64
C ARG A 108 -1.70 -7.52 0.14
N ARG A 109 -2.65 -7.44 1.08
CA ARG A 109 -4.09 -7.37 0.83
C ARG A 109 -4.70 -6.02 1.17
N VAL A 110 -4.13 -5.31 2.14
CA VAL A 110 -4.58 -3.98 2.56
C VAL A 110 -3.39 -3.05 2.55
N ALA A 111 -3.55 -1.88 1.94
CA ALA A 111 -2.63 -0.77 2.07
C ALA A 111 -3.21 0.21 3.10
N ILE A 112 -2.37 0.67 4.02
CA ILE A 112 -2.74 1.64 5.04
C ILE A 112 -1.86 2.87 4.86
N PHE A 113 -2.50 4.02 4.70
CA PHE A 113 -1.86 5.32 4.75
C PHE A 113 -2.08 5.92 6.14
N TYR A 114 -1.01 6.33 6.81
CA TYR A 114 -1.09 7.12 8.03
C TYR A 114 -0.01 8.20 8.04
N LYS A 115 -0.46 9.46 8.02
CA LYS A 115 0.38 10.62 8.23
C LYS A 115 0.20 11.09 9.67
N ALA A 116 1.23 10.92 10.48
CA ALA A 116 1.25 11.32 11.89
C ALA A 116 1.69 12.78 12.11
N ALA A 117 1.80 13.57 11.05
CA ALA A 117 2.19 14.97 11.17
C ALA A 117 1.16 15.79 11.95
N PHE A 118 1.62 16.61 12.91
CA PHE A 118 0.76 17.38 13.81
C PHE A 118 -0.16 18.40 13.11
N TYR A 119 0.14 18.84 11.89
CA TYR A 119 -0.63 19.87 11.19
C TYR A 119 -1.63 19.31 10.17
N ASP A 120 -1.53 18.03 9.82
CA ASP A 120 -2.36 17.37 8.80
C ASP A 120 -2.41 15.86 9.08
N ARG A 121 -2.88 15.49 10.28
CA ARG A 121 -3.00 14.09 10.68
C ARG A 121 -4.14 13.46 9.87
N ARG A 122 -3.85 12.39 9.14
CA ARG A 122 -4.85 11.66 8.35
C ARG A 122 -4.50 10.18 8.27
N ALA A 123 -5.52 9.34 8.35
CA ALA A 123 -5.39 7.90 8.21
C ALA A 123 -6.46 7.38 7.24
N SER A 124 -6.09 6.45 6.38
CA SER A 124 -7.02 5.72 5.53
C SER A 124 -6.47 4.35 5.17
N MET A 125 -7.33 3.44 4.75
CA MET A 125 -6.92 2.15 4.22
C MET A 125 -7.71 1.77 2.98
N SER A 126 -7.13 0.92 2.14
CA SER A 126 -7.78 0.39 0.94
C SER A 126 -7.37 -1.05 0.67
N LEU A 127 -8.24 -1.80 0.01
CA LEU A 127 -7.91 -3.13 -0.50
C LEU A 127 -6.94 -3.01 -1.68
N VAL A 128 -5.91 -3.83 -1.65
CA VAL A 128 -4.96 -3.97 -2.75
C VAL A 128 -5.64 -4.77 -3.87
N THR A 129 -5.66 -4.22 -5.07
CA THR A 129 -6.16 -4.93 -6.26
C THR A 129 -5.14 -5.98 -6.71
N VAL A 130 -5.56 -6.98 -7.48
CA VAL A 130 -4.61 -7.94 -8.07
C VAL A 130 -3.54 -7.23 -8.90
N ALA A 131 -3.92 -6.18 -9.65
CA ALA A 131 -2.97 -5.36 -10.40
C ALA A 131 -2.00 -4.55 -9.52
N GLY A 132 -2.43 -4.10 -8.33
CA GLY A 132 -1.55 -3.47 -7.34
C GLY A 132 -0.58 -4.48 -6.73
N TYR A 133 -1.06 -5.69 -6.41
CA TYR A 133 -0.24 -6.78 -5.88
C TYR A 133 0.81 -7.25 -6.88
N VAL A 134 0.44 -7.51 -8.13
CA VAL A 134 1.37 -7.90 -9.21
C VAL A 134 2.45 -6.84 -9.43
N ALA A 135 2.08 -5.56 -9.44
CA ALA A 135 3.04 -4.47 -9.56
C ALA A 135 4.02 -4.42 -8.37
N ALA A 136 3.51 -4.60 -7.15
CA ALA A 136 4.36 -4.63 -5.96
C ALA A 136 5.35 -5.81 -5.98
N CYS A 137 4.92 -6.99 -6.44
CA CYS A 137 5.80 -8.15 -6.61
C CYS A 137 6.89 -7.88 -7.65
N GLN A 138 6.52 -7.33 -8.81
CA GLN A 138 7.47 -6.98 -9.87
C GLN A 138 8.50 -5.97 -9.39
N GLN A 139 8.07 -4.90 -8.71
CA GLN A 139 8.96 -3.87 -8.16
C GLN A 139 9.93 -4.44 -7.11
N ALA A 140 9.44 -5.36 -6.27
CA ALA A 140 10.27 -6.00 -5.24
C ALA A 140 11.14 -7.15 -5.79
N GLY A 141 10.99 -7.54 -7.06
CA GLY A 141 11.70 -8.66 -7.65
C GLY A 141 11.34 -10.01 -7.01
N VAL A 142 10.11 -10.16 -6.53
CA VAL A 142 9.62 -11.41 -5.91
C VAL A 142 8.57 -12.08 -6.80
N ASP A 143 8.49 -13.41 -6.69
CA ASP A 143 7.51 -14.19 -7.42
C ASP A 143 6.06 -13.88 -6.97
N VAL A 144 5.14 -13.85 -7.94
CA VAL A 144 3.71 -13.68 -7.66
C VAL A 144 3.14 -15.01 -7.16
N ILE A 145 2.69 -15.03 -5.91
CA ILE A 145 1.96 -16.16 -5.31
C ILE A 145 0.49 -16.07 -5.73
N THR A 146 -0.02 -17.15 -6.34
CA THR A 146 -1.42 -17.29 -6.78
C THR A 146 -2.25 -18.16 -5.85
N ASP A 147 -3.56 -18.04 -5.90
CA ASP A 147 -4.53 -18.97 -5.29
C ASP A 147 -5.74 -19.20 -6.21
N ASP A 148 -6.79 -19.87 -5.73
CA ASP A 148 -8.00 -20.12 -6.52
C ASP A 148 -9.13 -19.11 -6.29
N THR A 149 -8.89 -18.04 -5.50
CA THR A 149 -9.98 -17.16 -5.02
C THR A 149 -9.79 -15.69 -5.40
N TRP A 150 -8.62 -15.11 -5.14
CA TRP A 150 -8.35 -13.68 -5.33
C TRP A 150 -7.26 -13.45 -6.36
N ALA A 151 -6.07 -14.01 -6.12
CA ALA A 151 -4.93 -13.89 -7.02
C ALA A 151 -4.87 -15.11 -7.93
N THR A 152 -5.95 -15.37 -8.68
CA THR A 152 -5.99 -16.52 -9.59
C THR A 152 -4.93 -16.42 -10.69
N PRO A 153 -4.40 -17.54 -11.21
CA PRO A 153 -3.46 -17.49 -12.33
C PRO A 153 -4.01 -16.66 -13.50
N ALA A 154 -5.31 -16.79 -13.80
CA ALA A 154 -5.99 -15.99 -14.82
C ALA A 154 -6.05 -14.49 -14.46
N ALA A 155 -6.44 -14.14 -13.22
CA ALA A 155 -6.51 -12.75 -12.77
C ALA A 155 -5.12 -12.09 -12.73
N VAL A 156 -4.08 -12.81 -12.31
CA VAL A 156 -2.69 -12.37 -12.34
C VAL A 156 -2.22 -12.15 -13.78
N ALA A 157 -2.47 -13.10 -14.68
CA ALA A 157 -2.09 -12.97 -16.09
C ALA A 157 -2.82 -11.81 -16.79
N GLU A 158 -4.10 -11.59 -16.49
CA GLU A 158 -4.83 -10.42 -16.98
C GLU A 158 -4.27 -9.11 -16.43
N ALA A 159 -4.05 -9.03 -15.12
CA ALA A 159 -3.48 -7.85 -14.48
C ALA A 159 -2.09 -7.49 -15.03
N ALA A 160 -1.23 -8.49 -15.22
CA ALA A 160 0.09 -8.33 -15.81
C ALA A 160 0.00 -7.84 -17.27
N ARG A 161 -0.91 -8.39 -18.10
CA ARG A 161 -1.11 -7.90 -19.47
C ARG A 161 -1.55 -6.43 -19.52
N LYS A 162 -2.50 -6.03 -18.67
CA LYS A 162 -2.93 -4.62 -18.60
C LYS A 162 -1.78 -3.68 -18.22
N ARG A 163 -0.89 -4.11 -17.31
CA ARG A 163 0.32 -3.35 -16.96
C ARG A 163 1.32 -3.28 -18.11
N ALA A 164 1.54 -4.38 -18.82
CA ALA A 164 2.38 -4.41 -20.01
C ALA A 164 1.84 -3.47 -21.10
N GLU A 165 0.52 -3.44 -21.33
CA GLU A 165 -0.13 -2.51 -22.26
C GLU A 165 0.09 -1.05 -21.88
N ALA A 166 -0.05 -0.70 -20.59
CA ALA A 166 0.24 0.65 -20.10
C ALA A 166 1.71 1.03 -20.31
N ALA A 167 2.66 0.15 -19.95
CA ALA A 167 4.08 0.38 -20.17
C ALA A 167 4.43 0.52 -21.66
N GLN A 168 3.76 -0.24 -22.53
CA GLN A 168 3.89 -0.10 -23.99
C GLN A 168 3.39 1.28 -24.50
N GLN A 169 2.31 1.82 -23.92
CA GLN A 169 1.83 3.17 -24.25
C GLN A 169 2.85 4.22 -23.81
N THR A 170 3.37 4.14 -22.59
CA THR A 170 4.43 5.03 -22.09
C THR A 170 5.69 4.97 -22.97
N ALA A 171 6.11 3.77 -23.39
CA ALA A 171 7.25 3.63 -24.31
C ALA A 171 6.98 4.31 -25.67
N ALA A 172 5.75 4.23 -26.18
CA ALA A 172 5.35 4.89 -27.43
C ALA A 172 5.32 6.42 -27.30
N GLU A 173 4.85 6.94 -26.16
CA GLU A 173 4.89 8.38 -25.85
C GLU A 173 6.35 8.90 -25.88
N TRP A 174 7.24 8.24 -25.13
CA TRP A 174 8.65 8.62 -25.08
C TRP A 174 9.40 8.45 -26.40
N ALA A 175 8.96 7.54 -27.28
CA ALA A 175 9.53 7.41 -28.62
C ALA A 175 9.35 8.67 -29.49
N THR A 176 8.38 9.51 -29.16
CA THR A 176 8.07 10.75 -29.91
C THR A 176 8.43 12.03 -29.17
N ALA A 177 8.85 11.93 -27.91
CA ALA A 177 9.17 13.08 -27.07
C ALA A 177 10.50 13.73 -27.47
N SER A 178 10.57 15.07 -27.41
CA SER A 178 11.77 15.85 -27.73
C SER A 178 12.71 16.07 -26.53
N HIS A 179 12.57 15.28 -25.46
CA HIS A 179 13.38 15.38 -24.26
C HIS A 179 14.71 14.59 -24.41
N GLU A 180 15.81 15.08 -23.87
CA GLU A 180 17.12 14.42 -23.99
C GLU A 180 17.16 13.02 -23.33
N ASP A 181 16.46 12.86 -22.20
CA ASP A 181 16.26 11.57 -21.52
C ASP A 181 15.23 10.63 -22.18
N ALA A 182 14.51 11.06 -23.22
CA ALA A 182 13.42 10.26 -23.80
C ALA A 182 13.86 8.84 -24.24
N PRO A 183 15.06 8.62 -24.83
CA PRO A 183 15.52 7.26 -25.14
C PRO A 183 15.69 6.37 -23.91
N ARG A 184 16.15 6.93 -22.78
CA ARG A 184 16.31 6.19 -21.53
C ARG A 184 14.95 5.80 -20.94
N TRP A 185 14.03 6.76 -20.84
CA TRP A 185 12.68 6.50 -20.32
C TRP A 185 11.88 5.53 -21.21
N LYS A 186 12.06 5.59 -22.53
CA LYS A 186 11.51 4.59 -23.46
C LYS A 186 12.05 3.19 -23.13
N ALA A 187 13.36 3.04 -22.96
CA ALA A 187 13.98 1.76 -22.67
C ALA A 187 13.53 1.20 -21.30
N GLU A 188 13.39 2.06 -20.28
CA GLU A 188 12.85 1.69 -18.97
C GLU A 188 11.40 1.16 -19.09
N ALA A 189 10.55 1.85 -19.86
CA ALA A 189 9.18 1.42 -20.10
C ALA A 189 9.08 0.11 -20.92
N GLU A 190 9.96 -0.09 -21.90
CA GLU A 190 10.06 -1.36 -22.65
C GLU A 190 10.49 -2.53 -21.75
N ALA A 191 11.45 -2.30 -20.86
CA ALA A 191 11.88 -3.30 -19.88
C ALA A 191 10.75 -3.64 -18.88
N GLU A 192 9.99 -2.64 -18.42
CA GLU A 192 8.82 -2.84 -17.56
C GLU A 192 7.74 -3.66 -18.27
N ARG A 193 7.42 -3.33 -19.54
CA ARG A 193 6.50 -4.11 -20.37
C ARG A 193 6.91 -5.57 -20.44
N ASP A 194 8.17 -5.82 -20.78
CA ASP A 194 8.68 -7.19 -20.97
C ASP A 194 8.66 -7.99 -19.66
N ALA A 195 8.94 -7.36 -18.53
CA ALA A 195 8.82 -7.97 -17.21
C ALA A 195 7.38 -8.43 -16.93
N TYR A 196 6.38 -7.59 -17.21
CA TYR A 196 4.98 -7.97 -17.03
C TYR A 196 4.50 -9.04 -18.02
N LEU A 197 4.97 -9.01 -19.27
CA LEU A 197 4.66 -10.07 -20.24
C LEU A 197 5.22 -11.43 -19.78
N ALA A 198 6.40 -11.45 -19.17
CA ALA A 198 6.97 -12.66 -18.59
C ALA A 198 6.10 -13.21 -17.44
N ILE A 199 5.60 -12.34 -16.55
CA ILE A 199 4.64 -12.73 -15.49
C ILE A 199 3.37 -13.31 -16.12
N ALA A 200 2.79 -12.65 -17.12
CA ALA A 200 1.57 -13.12 -17.78
C ALA A 200 1.75 -14.52 -18.42
N ALA A 201 2.88 -14.76 -19.09
CA ALA A 201 3.20 -16.04 -19.71
C ALA A 201 3.33 -17.18 -18.69
N LYS A 202 3.99 -16.93 -17.55
CA LYS A 202 4.16 -17.89 -16.44
C LYS A 202 2.82 -18.36 -15.89
N HIS A 203 1.83 -17.47 -15.78
CA HIS A 203 0.54 -17.79 -15.18
C HIS A 203 -0.56 -18.20 -16.18
N THR A 204 -0.30 -18.12 -17.48
CA THR A 204 -1.20 -18.65 -18.52
C THR A 204 -0.94 -20.14 -18.81
N THR A 205 0.32 -20.58 -18.71
CA THR A 205 0.76 -21.94 -19.07
C THR A 205 0.48 -22.99 -17.99
N GLY A 206 0.29 -22.59 -16.73
CA GLY A 206 0.02 -23.49 -15.61
C GLY A 206 -1.38 -24.12 -15.57
N GLN A 207 -2.30 -23.76 -16.47
CA GLN A 207 -3.67 -24.31 -16.48
C GLN A 207 -3.80 -25.72 -17.10
N GLY A 208 -2.69 -26.34 -17.53
CA GLY A 208 -2.70 -27.63 -18.26
C GLY A 208 -2.07 -28.83 -17.55
N GLN A 209 -1.67 -28.71 -16.27
CA GLN A 209 -1.09 -29.81 -15.50
C GLN A 209 -1.84 -29.99 -14.18
N SER A 210 -3.04 -30.57 -14.26
CA SER A 210 -3.76 -31.15 -13.13
C SER A 210 -4.27 -32.55 -13.46
#